data_AF-A0A1Y4JI04-F1
#
_entry.id   AF-A0A1Y4JI04-F1
#
_cell.length_a   1.000
_cell.length_b   1.000
_cell.length_c   1.000
_cell.angle_alpha   90.00
_cell.angle_beta   90.00
_cell.angle_gamma   90.00
#
_symmetry.space_group_name_H-M   'P 1'
#
loop_
_entity.id
_entity.type
_entity.pdbx_description
1 polymer ?
#
loop_
_entity_poly.entity_id
_entity_poly.type
_entity_poly.pdbx_seq_one_letter_code
_entity_poly.pdbx_strand_id
1 'polypeptide(L)'
;MFTIEQFTSEWKRLHHPTMNVDGDVAFFYQLYGKLYHLVGKEARCFDSHRILPFLLYIENTIAVGLDGVYEYRYRSVGNVESRWCNGFDMSAGADSEVHNLVGRAVADTKYSALRQWMVESVLSGNFSSLSEMLTWFVREDKVLRQVFPDLRYRKAMFMRLAGNKQAAKKMLWADLAFNWRDKHSCSLTDTIAKEFRYETSFVEKEEKTLLKETAEMLGAIHAERLDTYTVIEQKDDRRFTLRHRDGRVFSNVIFPMSVSDDVQDRHLAAQLVTYNNKTYISGPFVWLTDEALPVWNGKALWNGIQKKEQDAAKQVYFTTDFGKRLSLYEDLYVVPEDPEEAYYADMGIYFDEPNIFDFLGGRPNGRVIYLGS
;
A
#
# COMPACT_ATOMS: atom_id res chain seq x y z
N MET A 1 -21.89 12.17 18.56
CA MET A 1 -20.95 11.10 18.91
C MET A 1 -21.68 9.78 18.72
N PHE A 2 -21.07 8.79 18.08
CA PHE A 2 -21.66 7.45 17.99
C PHE A 2 -21.78 6.79 19.36
N THR A 3 -22.82 5.96 19.55
CA THR A 3 -22.82 4.96 20.62
C THR A 3 -21.80 3.86 20.31
N ILE A 4 -21.46 3.02 21.29
CA ILE A 4 -20.56 1.87 21.04
C ILE A 4 -21.12 0.96 19.94
N GLU A 5 -22.43 0.68 19.93
CA GLU A 5 -23.05 -0.18 18.90
C GLU A 5 -22.95 0.43 17.49
N GLN A 6 -23.23 1.74 17.38
CA GLN A 6 -23.10 2.47 16.11
C GLN A 6 -21.64 2.49 15.64
N PHE A 7 -20.71 2.75 16.56
CA PHE A 7 -19.28 2.73 16.25
C PHE A 7 -18.83 1.35 15.79
N THR A 8 -19.18 0.28 16.51
CA THR A 8 -18.84 -1.09 16.13
C THR A 8 -19.35 -1.44 14.73
N SER A 9 -20.60 -1.07 14.42
CA SER A 9 -21.18 -1.31 13.09
C SER A 9 -20.41 -0.56 11.99
N GLU A 10 -20.09 0.71 12.20
CA GLU A 10 -19.32 1.50 11.23
C GLU A 10 -17.86 1.02 11.13
N TRP A 11 -17.23 0.67 12.24
CA TRP A 11 -15.88 0.13 12.28
C TRP A 11 -15.78 -1.17 11.48
N LYS A 12 -16.71 -2.11 11.67
CA LYS A 12 -16.79 -3.33 10.85
C LYS A 12 -17.02 -3.03 9.37
N ARG A 13 -17.82 -2.01 9.04
CA ARG A 13 -18.10 -1.61 7.65
C ARG A 13 -16.87 -1.01 6.95
N LEU A 14 -15.97 -0.38 7.69
CA LEU A 14 -14.73 0.20 7.15
C LEU A 14 -13.66 -0.86 6.86
N HIS A 15 -13.75 -2.02 7.51
CA HIS A 15 -12.78 -3.12 7.38
C HIS A 15 -13.17 -4.15 6.33
N HIS A 16 -12.19 -4.97 5.94
CA HIS A 16 -12.48 -6.11 5.07
C HIS A 16 -13.40 -7.11 5.79
N PRO A 17 -14.40 -7.73 5.13
CA PRO A 17 -15.34 -8.63 5.80
C PRO A 17 -14.71 -9.85 6.48
N THR A 18 -13.50 -10.25 6.07
CA THR A 18 -12.77 -11.37 6.68
C THR A 18 -11.86 -10.94 7.83
N MET A 19 -11.74 -9.63 8.09
CA MET A 19 -10.96 -9.08 9.20
C MET A 19 -11.84 -9.00 10.45
N ASN A 20 -11.45 -9.71 11.51
CA ASN A 20 -12.16 -9.67 12.78
C ASN A 20 -11.64 -8.53 13.67
N VAL A 21 -12.40 -7.44 13.74
CA VAL A 21 -12.08 -6.26 14.56
C VAL A 21 -12.65 -6.31 15.98
N ASP A 22 -13.36 -7.37 16.37
CA ASP A 22 -14.03 -7.42 17.68
C ASP A 22 -13.05 -7.30 18.86
N GLY A 23 -11.79 -7.69 18.66
CA GLY A 23 -10.75 -7.63 19.68
C GLY A 23 -10.26 -6.21 20.03
N ASP A 24 -10.37 -5.24 19.13
CA ASP A 24 -9.83 -3.88 19.32
C ASP A 24 -10.87 -2.75 19.18
N VAL A 25 -12.12 -3.05 18.84
CA VAL A 25 -13.24 -2.10 18.79
C VAL A 25 -13.34 -1.22 20.05
N ALA A 26 -13.21 -1.82 21.24
CA ALA A 26 -13.33 -1.07 22.49
C ALA A 26 -12.22 0.00 22.65
N PHE A 27 -11.00 -0.33 22.21
CA PHE A 27 -9.87 0.59 22.22
C PHE A 27 -10.11 1.74 21.25
N PHE A 28 -10.45 1.45 19.99
CA PHE A 28 -10.71 2.48 19.00
C PHE A 28 -11.94 3.33 19.30
N TYR A 29 -12.96 2.79 19.97
CA TYR A 29 -14.10 3.57 20.45
C TYR A 29 -13.72 4.58 21.54
N GLN A 30 -12.85 4.19 22.48
CA GLN A 30 -12.35 5.11 23.49
C GLN A 30 -11.51 6.23 22.85
N LEU A 31 -10.66 5.88 21.88
CA LEU A 31 -9.86 6.84 21.13
C LEU A 31 -10.76 7.79 20.31
N TYR A 32 -11.78 7.25 19.63
CA TYR A 32 -12.82 8.02 18.95
C TYR A 32 -13.47 9.04 19.89
N GLY A 33 -13.86 8.64 21.11
CA GLY A 33 -14.46 9.52 22.10
C GLY A 33 -13.54 10.67 22.52
N LYS A 34 -12.26 10.38 22.78
CA LYS A 34 -11.25 11.39 23.13
C LYS A 34 -11.04 12.40 21.99
N LEU A 35 -10.85 11.91 20.76
CA LEU A 35 -10.71 12.75 19.57
C LEU A 35 -11.98 13.58 19.32
N TYR A 36 -13.16 12.98 19.44
CA TYR A 36 -14.45 13.67 19.30
C TYR A 36 -14.55 14.85 20.27
N HIS A 37 -14.16 14.65 21.53
CA HIS A 37 -14.22 15.70 22.55
C HIS A 37 -13.19 16.80 22.29
N LEU A 38 -11.99 16.44 21.87
CA LEU A 38 -10.93 17.40 21.56
C LEU A 38 -11.31 18.28 20.36
N VAL A 39 -11.71 17.65 19.26
CA VAL A 39 -12.18 18.37 18.06
C VAL A 39 -13.44 19.18 18.38
N GLY A 40 -14.37 18.66 19.19
CA GLY A 40 -15.59 19.38 19.57
C GLY A 40 -15.36 20.63 20.42
N LYS A 41 -14.21 20.76 21.09
CA LYS A 41 -13.83 21.96 21.86
C LYS A 41 -13.20 23.05 20.99
N GLU A 42 -12.50 22.65 19.93
CA GLU A 42 -11.61 23.54 19.16
C GLU A 42 -12.18 23.88 17.78
N ALA A 43 -12.86 22.93 17.13
CA ALA A 43 -13.25 23.06 15.74
C ALA A 43 -14.35 24.10 15.55
N ARG A 44 -14.10 25.06 14.67
CA ARG A 44 -15.12 26.04 14.23
C ARG A 44 -16.26 25.36 13.46
N CYS A 45 -15.94 24.30 12.71
CA CYS A 45 -16.88 23.48 11.95
C CYS A 45 -16.64 22.00 12.28
N PHE A 46 -17.46 21.45 13.17
CA PHE A 46 -17.33 20.07 13.62
C PHE A 46 -17.95 19.07 12.65
N ASP A 47 -17.11 18.34 11.91
CA ASP A 47 -17.50 17.15 11.14
C ASP A 47 -16.92 15.88 11.75
N SER A 48 -17.71 15.18 12.56
CA SER A 48 -17.31 13.92 13.19
C SER A 48 -17.00 12.79 12.20
N HIS A 49 -17.47 12.87 10.95
CA HIS A 49 -17.20 11.83 9.95
C HIS A 49 -15.72 11.79 9.54
N ARG A 50 -14.97 12.87 9.79
CA ARG A 50 -13.53 12.94 9.53
C ARG A 50 -12.68 12.27 10.61
N ILE A 51 -13.25 11.88 11.75
CA ILE A 51 -12.52 11.16 12.81
C ILE A 51 -12.28 9.70 12.42
N LEU A 52 -13.27 9.02 11.84
CA LEU A 52 -13.13 7.60 11.49
C LEU A 52 -11.96 7.31 10.52
N PRO A 53 -11.75 8.08 9.44
CA PRO A 53 -10.57 7.89 8.60
C PRO A 53 -9.24 8.12 9.31
N PHE A 54 -9.21 8.97 10.34
CA PHE A 54 -8.00 9.20 11.13
C PHE A 54 -7.73 8.04 12.09
N LEU A 55 -8.77 7.39 12.62
CA LEU A 55 -8.61 6.15 13.36
C LEU A 55 -8.01 5.03 12.50
N LEU A 56 -8.39 4.93 11.21
CA LEU A 56 -7.78 3.96 10.29
C LEU A 56 -6.29 4.24 10.05
N TYR A 57 -5.90 5.53 9.96
CA TYR A 57 -4.49 5.92 9.92
C TYR A 57 -3.76 5.47 11.19
N ILE A 58 -4.32 5.74 12.37
CA ILE A 58 -3.74 5.31 13.65
C ILE A 58 -3.65 3.78 13.75
N GLU A 59 -4.67 3.05 13.29
CA GLU A 59 -4.64 1.59 13.24
C GLU A 59 -3.54 1.06 12.33
N ASN A 60 -3.33 1.67 11.15
CA ASN A 60 -2.21 1.35 10.26
C ASN A 60 -0.87 1.60 10.97
N THR A 61 -0.69 2.77 11.61
CA THR A 61 0.49 3.10 12.40
C THR A 61 0.77 2.06 13.48
N ILE A 62 -0.27 1.63 14.20
CA ILE A 62 -0.21 0.59 15.22
C ILE A 62 0.13 -0.78 14.61
N ALA A 63 -0.48 -1.13 13.48
CA ALA A 63 -0.41 -2.48 12.93
C ALA A 63 0.92 -2.76 12.24
N VAL A 64 1.38 -1.83 11.42
CA VAL A 64 2.52 -2.02 10.51
C VAL A 64 3.29 -0.74 10.20
N GLY A 65 2.78 0.46 10.50
CA GLY A 65 3.54 1.70 10.23
C GLY A 65 3.67 2.06 8.74
N LEU A 66 2.90 1.41 7.87
CA LEU A 66 3.00 1.55 6.40
C LEU A 66 2.84 3.01 5.96
N ASP A 67 1.90 3.73 6.55
CA ASP A 67 1.61 5.12 6.21
C ASP A 67 2.80 6.04 6.53
N GLY A 68 3.50 5.77 7.64
CA GLY A 68 4.70 6.51 8.03
C GLY A 68 5.79 6.45 6.97
N VAL A 69 6.00 5.27 6.35
CA VAL A 69 6.98 5.11 5.27
C VAL A 69 6.70 6.07 4.11
N TYR A 70 5.43 6.20 3.71
CA TYR A 70 5.03 7.06 2.61
C TYR A 70 4.96 8.54 3.00
N GLU A 71 4.59 8.84 4.24
CA GLU A 71 4.59 10.18 4.83
C GLU A 71 5.99 10.79 4.87
N TYR A 72 7.00 10.03 5.30
CA TYR A 72 8.38 10.50 5.30
C TYR A 72 8.96 10.60 3.89
N ARG A 73 8.73 9.58 3.06
CA ARG A 73 9.34 9.47 1.73
C ARG A 73 8.79 10.47 0.71
N TYR A 74 7.55 10.94 0.85
CA TYR A 74 6.88 11.77 -0.15
C TYR A 74 6.39 13.09 0.44
N ARG A 75 6.98 14.19 -0.02
CA ARG A 75 6.63 15.55 0.45
C ARG A 75 5.18 15.92 0.13
N SER A 76 4.60 15.34 -0.93
CA SER A 76 3.19 15.52 -1.27
C SER A 76 2.25 14.86 -0.26
N VAL A 77 2.71 13.85 0.48
CA VAL A 77 1.96 13.18 1.55
C VAL A 77 2.07 13.91 2.88
N GLY A 78 3.24 14.45 3.20
CA GLY A 78 3.50 15.32 4.37
C GLY A 78 2.93 14.84 5.70
N ASN A 79 2.86 15.70 6.71
CA ASN A 79 2.39 15.28 8.03
C ASN A 79 0.87 15.02 8.02
N VAL A 80 0.47 13.75 8.10
CA VAL A 80 -0.94 13.35 7.96
C VAL A 80 -1.76 13.79 9.17
N GLU A 81 -1.21 13.66 10.37
CA GLU A 81 -1.81 14.10 11.62
C GLU A 81 -2.02 15.61 11.65
N SER A 82 -0.98 16.39 11.37
CA SER A 82 -1.07 17.85 11.34
C SER A 82 -2.03 18.34 10.27
N ARG A 83 -2.08 17.71 9.09
CA ARG A 83 -3.11 18.02 8.07
C ARG A 83 -4.52 17.74 8.56
N TRP A 84 -4.70 16.67 9.32
CA TRP A 84 -5.98 16.34 9.89
C TRP A 84 -6.40 17.41 10.91
N CYS A 85 -5.51 17.80 11.83
CA CYS A 85 -5.73 18.89 12.80
C CYS A 85 -6.02 20.24 12.12
N ASN A 86 -5.18 20.62 11.13
CA ASN A 86 -5.37 21.84 10.32
C ASN A 86 -6.72 21.83 9.60
N GLY A 87 -7.18 20.65 9.17
CA GLY A 87 -8.48 20.48 8.56
C GLY A 87 -9.66 20.83 9.47
N PHE A 88 -9.45 20.90 10.79
CA PHE A 88 -10.43 21.34 11.79
C PHE A 88 -10.14 22.75 12.34
N ASP A 89 -9.16 23.46 11.79
CA ASP A 89 -8.68 24.75 12.29
C ASP A 89 -8.27 24.71 13.78
N MET A 90 -7.70 23.59 14.23
CA MET A 90 -7.29 23.38 15.62
C MET A 90 -6.10 24.28 16.00
N SER A 91 -6.04 24.71 17.25
CA SER A 91 -4.89 25.44 17.77
C SER A 91 -3.65 24.54 17.89
N ALA A 92 -2.44 25.13 17.89
CA ALA A 92 -1.19 24.37 18.07
C ALA A 92 -1.14 23.58 19.40
N GLY A 93 -1.81 24.09 20.44
CA GLY A 93 -1.96 23.36 21.71
C GLY A 93 -2.82 22.10 21.55
N ALA A 94 -3.93 22.20 20.83
CA ALA A 94 -4.79 21.06 20.56
C ALA A 94 -4.15 20.06 19.58
N ASP A 95 -3.39 20.53 18.60
CA ASP A 95 -2.54 19.69 17.74
C ASP A 95 -1.56 18.87 18.58
N SER A 96 -0.89 19.50 19.54
CA SER A 96 -0.01 18.81 20.50
C SER A 96 -0.76 17.80 21.37
N GLU A 97 -2.01 18.07 21.74
CA GLU A 97 -2.85 17.10 22.46
C GLU A 97 -3.23 15.89 21.60
N VAL A 98 -3.53 16.09 20.32
CA VAL A 98 -3.74 15.01 19.34
C VAL A 98 -2.47 14.17 19.23
N HIS A 99 -1.32 14.81 19.01
CA HIS A 99 -0.02 14.14 18.91
C HIS A 99 0.28 13.24 20.11
N ASN A 100 0.11 13.78 21.32
CA ASN A 100 0.29 13.02 22.55
C ASN A 100 -0.75 11.90 22.74
N LEU A 101 -1.95 12.07 22.20
CA LEU A 101 -2.98 11.04 22.25
C LEU A 101 -2.65 9.89 21.29
N VAL A 102 -2.22 10.21 20.06
CA VAL A 102 -1.80 9.22 19.06
C VAL A 102 -0.55 8.49 19.53
N GLY A 103 0.49 9.20 19.97
CA GLY A 103 1.72 8.59 20.48
C GLY A 103 1.48 7.62 21.64
N ARG A 104 0.57 7.97 22.57
CA ARG A 104 0.15 7.04 23.64
C ARG A 104 -0.64 5.85 23.10
N ALA A 105 -1.56 6.06 22.17
CA ALA A 105 -2.32 4.97 21.56
C ALA A 105 -1.39 3.95 20.87
N VAL A 106 -0.35 4.43 20.17
CA VAL A 106 0.67 3.61 19.54
C VAL A 106 1.54 2.87 20.57
N ALA A 107 1.90 3.52 21.67
CA ALA A 107 2.73 2.91 22.71
C ALA A 107 1.97 1.89 23.59
N ASP A 108 0.70 2.14 23.88
CA ASP A 108 -0.09 1.37 24.86
C ASP A 108 -0.75 0.12 24.24
N THR A 109 -0.89 0.06 22.93
CA THR A 109 -1.58 -1.04 22.26
C THR A 109 -0.75 -2.32 22.28
N LYS A 110 -1.39 -3.43 22.62
CA LYS A 110 -0.78 -4.76 22.65
C LYS A 110 -1.31 -5.69 21.55
N TYR A 111 -2.31 -5.24 20.81
CA TYR A 111 -3.07 -6.07 19.89
C TYR A 111 -3.64 -5.21 18.77
N SER A 112 -3.55 -5.70 17.54
CA SER A 112 -4.10 -5.06 16.34
C SER A 112 -4.77 -6.12 15.49
N ALA A 113 -6.09 -5.96 15.25
CA ALA A 113 -6.83 -6.82 14.34
C ALA A 113 -6.25 -6.75 12.93
N LEU A 114 -5.81 -5.56 12.49
CA LEU A 114 -5.19 -5.37 11.18
C LEU A 114 -3.90 -6.19 11.05
N ARG A 115 -3.00 -6.08 12.03
CA ARG A 115 -1.74 -6.85 12.05
C ARG A 115 -2.02 -8.35 12.04
N GLN A 116 -2.94 -8.82 12.88
CA GLN A 116 -3.31 -10.24 12.92
C GLN A 116 -3.87 -10.70 11.57
N TRP A 117 -4.79 -9.94 10.98
CA TRP A 117 -5.38 -10.29 9.68
C TRP A 117 -4.34 -10.33 8.56
N MET A 118 -3.35 -9.43 8.58
CA MET A 118 -2.22 -9.47 7.64
C MET A 118 -1.37 -10.74 7.82
N VAL A 119 -0.99 -11.06 9.05
CA VAL A 119 -0.21 -12.27 9.39
C VAL A 119 -0.97 -13.53 8.97
N GLU A 120 -2.24 -13.65 9.33
CA GLU A 120 -3.08 -14.79 8.96
C GLU A 120 -3.24 -14.91 7.43
N SER A 121 -3.45 -13.79 6.74
CA SER A 121 -3.61 -13.78 5.28
C SER A 121 -2.37 -14.30 4.57
N VAL A 122 -1.18 -13.91 5.04
CA VAL A 122 0.09 -14.44 4.55
C VAL A 122 0.25 -15.88 4.99
N LEU A 123 0.41 -16.16 6.28
CA LEU A 123 0.79 -17.50 6.78
C LEU A 123 -0.22 -18.61 6.46
N SER A 124 -1.46 -18.29 6.10
CA SER A 124 -2.43 -19.29 5.58
C SER A 124 -1.94 -20.08 4.36
N GLY A 125 -0.98 -19.54 3.60
CA GLY A 125 -0.53 -20.12 2.33
C GLY A 125 -1.58 -20.07 1.22
N ASN A 126 -2.73 -19.43 1.45
CA ASN A 126 -3.79 -19.25 0.45
C ASN A 126 -3.57 -17.95 -0.33
N PHE A 127 -3.31 -18.09 -1.64
CA PHE A 127 -3.09 -16.93 -2.52
C PHE A 127 -4.30 -15.98 -2.58
N SER A 128 -5.54 -16.48 -2.45
CA SER A 128 -6.73 -15.62 -2.43
C SER A 128 -6.72 -14.68 -1.23
N SER A 129 -6.42 -15.20 -0.04
CA SER A 129 -6.35 -14.40 1.19
C SER A 129 -5.27 -13.32 1.11
N LEU A 130 -4.07 -13.69 0.66
CA LEU A 130 -2.97 -12.75 0.40
C LEU A 130 -3.38 -11.67 -0.61
N SER A 131 -3.95 -12.08 -1.75
CA SER A 131 -4.34 -11.17 -2.82
C SER A 131 -5.44 -10.21 -2.39
N GLU A 132 -6.42 -10.67 -1.60
CA GLU A 132 -7.48 -9.83 -1.05
C GLU A 132 -6.92 -8.80 -0.07
N MET A 133 -6.02 -9.21 0.83
CA MET A 133 -5.37 -8.33 1.79
C MET A 133 -4.59 -7.20 1.09
N LEU A 134 -3.70 -7.54 0.15
CA LEU A 134 -2.91 -6.53 -0.56
C LEU A 134 -3.79 -5.62 -1.44
N THR A 135 -4.83 -6.21 -2.07
CA THR A 135 -5.81 -5.44 -2.87
C THR A 135 -6.62 -4.48 -2.00
N TRP A 136 -6.90 -4.83 -0.75
CA TRP A 136 -7.59 -3.95 0.19
C TRP A 136 -6.75 -2.71 0.51
N PHE A 137 -5.46 -2.88 0.85
CA PHE A 137 -4.55 -1.76 1.10
C PHE A 137 -4.50 -0.77 -0.07
N VAL A 138 -4.22 -1.24 -1.28
CA VAL A 138 -4.14 -0.34 -2.46
C VAL A 138 -5.47 0.36 -2.81
N ARG A 139 -6.59 -0.11 -2.28
CA ARG A 139 -7.92 0.46 -2.54
C ARG A 139 -8.38 1.42 -1.46
N GLU A 140 -8.18 1.04 -0.21
CA GLU A 140 -8.82 1.68 0.93
C GLU A 140 -7.84 2.57 1.71
N ASP A 141 -6.54 2.29 1.66
CA ASP A 141 -5.52 3.12 2.31
C ASP A 141 -5.38 4.49 1.62
N LYS A 142 -5.58 5.57 2.38
CA LYS A 142 -5.62 6.93 1.82
C LYS A 142 -4.23 7.51 1.61
N VAL A 143 -3.24 7.09 2.40
CA VAL A 143 -1.87 7.61 2.32
C VAL A 143 -1.19 6.97 1.12
N LEU A 144 -1.24 5.64 1.02
CA LEU A 144 -0.74 4.89 -0.13
C LEU A 144 -1.36 5.35 -1.45
N ARG A 145 -2.65 5.71 -1.47
CA ARG A 145 -3.30 6.19 -2.68
C ARG A 145 -2.83 7.56 -3.16
N GLN A 146 -2.24 8.38 -2.30
CA GLN A 146 -1.69 9.69 -2.69
C GLN A 146 -0.39 9.55 -3.49
N VAL A 147 0.36 8.45 -3.29
CA VAL A 147 1.64 8.22 -3.96
C VAL A 147 1.52 7.42 -5.26
N PHE A 148 0.30 7.04 -5.65
CA PHE A 148 0.09 6.39 -6.93
C PHE A 148 0.22 7.34 -8.12
N PRO A 149 0.73 6.86 -9.26
CA PRO A 149 0.74 7.64 -10.48
C PRO A 149 -0.68 7.88 -11.00
N ASP A 150 -0.81 8.70 -12.04
CA ASP A 150 -2.09 8.88 -12.71
C ASP A 150 -2.61 7.58 -13.34
N LEU A 151 -3.51 6.91 -12.63
CA LEU A 151 -4.03 5.60 -12.99
C LEU A 151 -4.92 5.61 -14.25
N ARG A 152 -5.23 6.77 -14.85
CA ARG A 152 -6.06 6.84 -16.07
C ARG A 152 -5.46 6.05 -17.23
N TYR A 153 -4.12 6.06 -17.36
CA TYR A 153 -3.44 5.35 -18.45
C TYR A 153 -3.49 3.84 -18.28
N ARG A 154 -3.27 3.33 -17.06
CA ARG A 154 -3.44 1.90 -16.73
C ARG A 154 -4.89 1.47 -16.91
N LYS A 155 -5.85 2.25 -16.38
CA LYS A 155 -7.29 2.00 -16.54
C LYS A 155 -7.67 1.86 -18.00
N ALA A 156 -7.25 2.77 -18.87
CA ALA A 156 -7.54 2.72 -20.29
C ALA A 156 -6.98 1.45 -20.95
N MET A 157 -5.75 1.06 -20.60
CA MET A 157 -5.12 -0.17 -21.09
C MET A 157 -5.89 -1.42 -20.64
N PHE A 158 -6.16 -1.56 -19.34
CA PHE A 158 -6.89 -2.72 -18.81
C PHE A 158 -8.32 -2.80 -19.35
N MET A 159 -8.99 -1.65 -19.56
CA MET A 159 -10.31 -1.60 -20.21
C MET A 159 -10.26 -2.12 -21.65
N ARG A 160 -9.24 -1.72 -22.42
CA ARG A 160 -9.06 -2.18 -23.80
C ARG A 160 -8.79 -3.68 -23.86
N LEU A 161 -8.03 -4.22 -22.91
CA LEU A 161 -7.71 -5.64 -22.87
C LEU A 161 -8.90 -6.49 -22.40
N ALA A 162 -9.51 -6.15 -21.27
CA ALA A 162 -10.54 -6.98 -20.66
C ALA A 162 -11.93 -6.82 -21.29
N GLY A 163 -12.18 -5.74 -22.04
CA GLY A 163 -13.46 -5.43 -22.66
C GLY A 163 -14.60 -5.12 -21.68
N ASN A 164 -14.39 -5.28 -20.38
CA ASN A 164 -15.39 -5.01 -19.35
C ASN A 164 -14.80 -4.32 -18.12
N LYS A 165 -15.62 -3.47 -17.50
CA LYS A 165 -15.20 -2.57 -16.41
C LYS A 165 -14.79 -3.30 -15.14
N GLN A 166 -15.47 -4.40 -14.82
CA GLN A 166 -15.22 -5.12 -13.57
C GLN A 166 -13.88 -5.87 -13.62
N ALA A 167 -13.59 -6.58 -14.71
CA ALA A 167 -12.32 -7.27 -14.89
C ALA A 167 -11.16 -6.28 -14.99
N ALA A 168 -11.30 -5.20 -15.75
CA ALA A 168 -10.28 -4.15 -15.84
C ALA A 168 -9.96 -3.54 -14.46
N LYS A 169 -10.98 -3.29 -13.63
CA LYS A 169 -10.79 -2.81 -12.26
C LYS A 169 -10.04 -3.84 -11.40
N LYS A 170 -10.37 -5.13 -11.50
CA LYS A 170 -9.67 -6.20 -10.78
C LYS A 170 -8.21 -6.32 -11.22
N MET A 171 -7.93 -6.24 -12.53
CA MET A 171 -6.57 -6.26 -13.07
C MET A 171 -5.75 -5.07 -12.56
N LEU A 172 -6.33 -3.87 -12.53
CA LEU A 172 -5.67 -2.67 -12.00
C LEU A 172 -5.27 -2.83 -10.54
N TRP A 173 -6.17 -3.32 -9.68
CA TRP A 173 -5.82 -3.45 -8.26
C TRP A 173 -4.82 -4.57 -8.01
N ALA A 174 -4.88 -5.66 -8.77
CA ALA A 174 -3.85 -6.71 -8.74
C ALA A 174 -2.47 -6.15 -9.18
N ASP A 175 -2.44 -5.29 -10.21
CA ASP A 175 -1.21 -4.60 -10.64
C ASP A 175 -0.67 -3.69 -9.54
N LEU A 176 -1.51 -2.88 -8.91
CA LEU A 176 -1.04 -2.02 -7.81
C LEU A 176 -0.58 -2.84 -6.58
N ALA A 177 -1.28 -3.94 -6.26
CA ALA A 177 -0.98 -4.77 -5.09
C ALA A 177 0.37 -5.49 -5.18
N PHE A 178 0.73 -5.98 -6.38
CA PHE A 178 1.91 -6.84 -6.55
C PHE A 178 3.01 -6.23 -7.42
N ASN A 179 2.66 -5.31 -8.32
CA ASN A 179 3.55 -4.90 -9.40
C ASN A 179 3.87 -3.39 -9.41
N TRP A 180 3.11 -2.56 -8.71
CA TRP A 180 3.51 -1.17 -8.50
C TRP A 180 4.77 -1.11 -7.66
N ARG A 181 5.67 -0.20 -8.01
CA ARG A 181 6.92 0.04 -7.31
C ARG A 181 7.03 1.52 -7.04
N ASP A 182 7.48 1.83 -5.85
CA ASP A 182 7.72 3.18 -5.38
C ASP A 182 9.03 3.75 -5.98
N LYS A 183 9.41 4.99 -5.64
CA LYS A 183 10.62 5.62 -6.18
C LYS A 183 11.94 4.91 -5.82
N HIS A 184 11.94 4.03 -4.82
CA HIS A 184 13.06 3.15 -4.46
C HIS A 184 12.90 1.73 -5.03
N SER A 185 12.01 1.55 -6.01
CA SER A 185 11.72 0.27 -6.64
C SER A 185 11.14 -0.80 -5.69
N CYS A 186 10.63 -0.42 -4.51
CA CYS A 186 10.00 -1.33 -3.57
C CYS A 186 8.53 -1.54 -3.93
N SER A 187 8.10 -2.80 -3.96
CA SER A 187 6.68 -3.15 -4.05
C SER A 187 5.98 -2.99 -2.70
N LEU A 188 4.65 -3.04 -2.67
CA LEU A 188 3.89 -3.03 -1.42
C LEU A 188 4.29 -4.19 -0.50
N THR A 189 4.49 -5.39 -1.05
CA THR A 189 4.94 -6.56 -0.28
C THR A 189 6.34 -6.37 0.28
N ASP A 190 7.25 -5.73 -0.47
CA ASP A 190 8.59 -5.40 0.02
C ASP A 190 8.54 -4.42 1.19
N THR A 191 7.70 -3.38 1.09
CA THR A 191 7.55 -2.38 2.15
C THR A 191 6.94 -3.00 3.41
N ILE A 192 5.83 -3.73 3.31
CA ILE A 192 5.23 -4.42 4.46
C ILE A 192 6.24 -5.40 5.10
N ALA A 193 7.01 -6.13 4.30
CA ALA A 193 8.03 -7.03 4.81
C ALA A 193 9.15 -6.29 5.57
N LYS A 194 9.55 -5.09 5.11
CA LYS A 194 10.54 -4.26 5.82
C LYS A 194 9.98 -3.76 7.14
N GLU A 195 8.75 -3.27 7.16
CA GLU A 195 8.10 -2.80 8.37
C GLU A 195 7.90 -3.92 9.40
N PHE A 196 7.45 -5.11 8.98
CA PHE A 196 7.37 -6.25 9.90
C PHE A 196 8.74 -6.66 10.47
N ARG A 197 9.83 -6.56 9.69
CA ARG A 197 11.18 -6.77 10.24
C ARG A 197 11.53 -5.71 11.27
N TYR A 198 11.19 -4.44 11.03
CA TYR A 198 11.40 -3.35 11.99
C TYR A 198 10.62 -3.60 13.30
N GLU A 199 9.33 -3.92 13.18
CA GLU A 199 8.43 -4.21 14.31
C GLU A 199 8.92 -5.36 15.20
N THR A 200 9.69 -6.32 14.67
CA THR A 200 10.29 -7.41 15.47
C THR A 200 11.24 -6.93 16.58
N SER A 201 11.65 -5.65 16.55
CA SER A 201 12.46 -5.02 17.59
C SER A 201 11.64 -4.64 18.83
N PHE A 202 10.32 -4.49 18.69
CA PHE A 202 9.41 -4.01 19.73
C PHE A 202 8.47 -5.10 20.27
N VAL A 203 8.43 -6.27 19.63
CA VAL A 203 7.63 -7.42 20.07
C VAL A 203 8.49 -8.60 20.52
N GLU A 204 7.92 -9.45 21.38
CA GLU A 204 8.62 -10.57 22.01
C GLU A 204 7.97 -11.93 21.71
N LYS A 205 8.75 -13.00 21.90
CA LYS A 205 8.29 -14.41 21.84
C LYS A 205 7.61 -14.81 20.52
N GLU A 206 6.35 -15.22 20.60
CA GLU A 206 5.56 -15.81 19.52
C GLU A 206 5.24 -14.79 18.43
N GLU A 207 4.81 -13.59 18.82
CA GLU A 207 4.52 -12.51 17.87
C GLU A 207 5.76 -12.14 17.04
N LYS A 208 6.93 -12.06 17.68
CA LYS A 208 8.21 -11.83 16.98
C LYS A 208 8.50 -12.90 15.93
N THR A 209 8.16 -14.16 16.23
CA THR A 209 8.37 -15.28 15.31
C THR A 209 7.43 -15.18 14.12
N LEU A 210 6.14 -14.93 14.39
CA LEU A 210 5.12 -14.76 13.36
C LEU A 210 5.44 -13.59 12.42
N LEU A 211 5.88 -12.44 12.95
CA LEU A 211 6.26 -11.28 12.13
C LEU A 211 7.48 -11.57 11.24
N LYS A 212 8.49 -12.29 11.76
CA LYS A 212 9.65 -12.69 10.95
C LYS A 212 9.26 -13.61 9.80
N GLU A 213 8.49 -14.67 10.09
CA GLU A 213 8.04 -15.63 9.09
C GLU A 213 7.17 -14.93 8.03
N THR A 214 6.27 -14.05 8.47
CA THR A 214 5.41 -13.25 7.58
C THR A 214 6.26 -12.36 6.66
N ALA A 215 7.25 -11.66 7.20
CA ALA A 215 8.15 -10.81 6.42
C ALA A 215 9.01 -11.60 5.43
N GLU A 216 9.46 -12.80 5.78
CA GLU A 216 10.19 -13.71 4.88
C GLU A 216 9.30 -14.16 3.73
N MET A 217 8.08 -14.60 4.01
CA MET A 217 7.12 -15.02 2.98
C MET A 217 6.74 -13.87 2.04
N LEU A 218 6.50 -12.66 2.57
CA LEU A 218 6.22 -11.47 1.77
C LEU A 218 7.43 -11.07 0.90
N GLY A 219 8.63 -11.08 1.47
CA GLY A 219 9.86 -10.75 0.75
C GLY A 219 10.27 -11.78 -0.31
N ALA A 220 9.70 -12.99 -0.25
CA ALA A 220 9.90 -14.03 -1.27
C ALA A 220 8.88 -13.97 -2.41
N ILE A 221 7.90 -13.06 -2.37
CA ILE A 221 6.92 -12.89 -3.45
C ILE A 221 7.62 -12.33 -4.68
N HIS A 222 7.39 -12.99 -5.82
CA HIS A 222 7.85 -12.51 -7.12
C HIS A 222 6.64 -12.29 -8.02
N ALA A 223 6.51 -11.09 -8.58
CA ALA A 223 5.40 -10.74 -9.44
C ALA A 223 5.88 -10.42 -10.86
N GLU A 224 5.17 -10.95 -11.84
CA GLU A 224 5.28 -10.58 -13.24
C GLU A 224 4.08 -9.67 -13.59
N ARG A 225 4.39 -8.48 -14.10
CA ARG A 225 3.38 -7.58 -14.67
C ARG A 225 2.65 -8.26 -15.83
N LEU A 226 1.54 -7.66 -16.23
CA LEU A 226 0.74 -8.12 -17.35
C LEU A 226 1.61 -8.29 -18.60
N ASP A 227 1.70 -9.51 -19.09
CA ASP A 227 2.32 -9.85 -20.38
C ASP A 227 1.59 -11.02 -21.05
N THR A 228 2.05 -11.39 -22.23
CA THR A 228 1.53 -12.51 -23.02
C THR A 228 2.26 -13.82 -22.73
N TYR A 229 1.49 -14.89 -22.66
CA TYR A 229 1.97 -16.25 -22.45
C TYR A 229 1.31 -17.21 -23.44
N THR A 230 2.04 -18.25 -23.82
CA THR A 230 1.53 -19.38 -24.59
C THR A 230 1.34 -20.56 -23.66
N VAL A 231 0.19 -21.22 -23.71
CA VAL A 231 -0.03 -22.49 -23.01
C VAL A 231 0.70 -23.58 -23.76
N ILE A 232 1.69 -24.21 -23.14
CA ILE A 232 2.47 -25.30 -23.77
C ILE A 232 2.15 -26.67 -23.20
N GLU A 233 1.46 -26.72 -22.05
CA GLU A 233 1.04 -27.96 -21.40
C GLU A 233 -0.15 -27.69 -20.49
N GLN A 234 -1.10 -28.63 -20.46
CA GLN A 234 -2.20 -28.65 -19.51
C GLN A 234 -2.07 -29.91 -18.63
N LYS A 235 -1.90 -29.70 -17.32
CA LYS A 235 -1.77 -30.80 -16.36
C LYS A 235 -3.12 -31.25 -15.81
N ASP A 236 -3.97 -30.27 -15.52
CA ASP A 236 -5.35 -30.46 -15.08
C ASP A 236 -6.19 -29.24 -15.50
N ASP A 237 -7.45 -29.15 -15.05
CA ASP A 237 -8.36 -28.06 -15.40
C ASP A 237 -7.96 -26.70 -14.79
N ARG A 238 -6.97 -26.66 -13.90
CA ARG A 238 -6.52 -25.44 -13.20
C ARG A 238 -5.01 -25.19 -13.25
N ARG A 239 -4.22 -26.14 -13.74
CA ARG A 239 -2.75 -26.05 -13.76
C ARG A 239 -2.21 -26.22 -15.16
N PHE A 240 -1.49 -25.18 -15.59
CA PHE A 240 -0.95 -25.08 -16.93
C PHE A 240 0.54 -24.71 -16.89
N THR A 241 1.29 -25.17 -17.88
CA THR A 241 2.65 -24.68 -18.12
C THR A 241 2.56 -23.54 -19.14
N LEU A 242 3.04 -22.36 -18.73
CA LEU A 242 3.01 -21.15 -19.53
C LEU A 242 4.42 -20.81 -20.01
N ARG A 243 4.55 -20.50 -21.30
CA ARG A 243 5.79 -19.98 -21.88
C ARG A 243 5.63 -18.51 -22.21
N HIS A 244 6.46 -17.68 -21.60
CA HIS A 244 6.55 -16.27 -21.93
C HIS A 244 7.26 -16.06 -23.28
N ARG A 245 7.03 -14.93 -23.93
CA ARG A 245 7.60 -14.63 -25.26
C ARG A 245 9.13 -14.63 -25.30
N ASP A 246 9.79 -14.28 -24.18
CA ASP A 246 11.25 -14.32 -24.06
C ASP A 246 11.83 -15.73 -23.87
N GLY A 247 10.98 -16.77 -23.83
CA GLY A 247 11.38 -18.16 -23.64
C GLY A 247 11.34 -18.65 -22.19
N ARG A 248 11.12 -17.79 -21.19
CA ARG A 248 10.94 -18.23 -19.80
C ARG A 248 9.71 -19.13 -19.68
N VAL A 249 9.83 -20.20 -18.90
CA VAL A 249 8.77 -21.19 -18.67
C VAL A 249 8.34 -21.16 -17.22
N PHE A 250 7.03 -21.09 -17.00
CA PHE A 250 6.38 -21.13 -15.70
C PHE A 250 5.57 -22.41 -15.62
N SER A 251 6.03 -23.37 -14.82
CA SER A 251 5.38 -24.68 -14.69
C SER A 251 4.32 -24.68 -13.60
N ASN A 252 3.23 -25.45 -13.80
CA ASN A 252 2.13 -25.61 -12.83
C ASN A 252 1.51 -24.27 -12.38
N VAL A 253 1.33 -23.32 -13.30
CA VAL A 253 0.64 -22.05 -13.03
C VAL A 253 -0.82 -22.32 -12.69
N ILE A 254 -1.27 -21.83 -11.54
CA ILE A 254 -2.61 -22.04 -10.99
C ILE A 254 -3.55 -20.95 -11.49
N PHE A 255 -4.62 -21.36 -12.17
CA PHE A 255 -5.65 -20.48 -12.67
C PHE A 255 -6.72 -20.23 -11.59
N PRO A 256 -7.32 -19.01 -11.54
CA PRO A 256 -8.35 -18.67 -10.56
C PRO A 256 -9.68 -19.39 -10.82
N MET A 257 -9.88 -19.94 -12.01
CA MET A 257 -11.07 -20.69 -12.41
C MET A 257 -10.67 -21.88 -13.28
N SER A 258 -11.48 -22.93 -13.23
CA SER A 258 -11.29 -24.11 -14.09
C SER A 258 -11.48 -23.72 -15.57
N VAL A 259 -10.59 -24.23 -16.42
CA VAL A 259 -10.64 -24.10 -17.88
C VAL A 259 -10.84 -25.51 -18.45
N SER A 260 -12.03 -25.76 -18.97
CA SER A 260 -12.46 -27.07 -19.47
C SER A 260 -12.08 -27.33 -20.93
N ASP A 261 -11.78 -26.29 -21.68
CA ASP A 261 -11.47 -26.39 -23.11
C ASP A 261 -10.02 -26.82 -23.30
N ASP A 262 -9.73 -27.55 -24.37
CA ASP A 262 -8.36 -27.74 -24.83
C ASP A 262 -7.82 -26.38 -25.29
N VAL A 263 -6.89 -25.86 -24.52
CA VAL A 263 -6.27 -24.54 -24.73
C VAL A 263 -4.79 -24.65 -25.05
N GLN A 264 -4.31 -25.84 -25.43
CA GLN A 264 -2.94 -26.02 -25.87
C GLN A 264 -2.62 -25.09 -27.05
N ASP A 265 -1.43 -24.51 -27.03
CA ASP A 265 -0.92 -23.52 -27.99
C ASP A 265 -1.72 -22.21 -28.06
N ARG A 266 -2.76 -22.03 -27.24
CA ARG A 266 -3.45 -20.75 -27.15
C ARG A 266 -2.64 -19.73 -26.38
N HIS A 267 -2.86 -18.47 -26.72
CA HIS A 267 -2.22 -17.34 -26.09
C HIS A 267 -3.15 -16.64 -25.10
N LEU A 268 -2.61 -16.20 -23.97
CA LEU A 268 -3.32 -15.38 -23.00
C LEU A 268 -2.49 -14.17 -22.56
N ALA A 269 -3.16 -13.13 -22.10
CA ALA A 269 -2.58 -12.04 -21.32
C ALA A 269 -2.94 -12.24 -19.85
N ALA A 270 -1.92 -12.28 -18.99
CA ALA A 270 -2.09 -12.47 -17.54
C ALA A 270 -1.01 -11.75 -16.73
N GLN A 271 -1.30 -11.51 -15.46
CA GLN A 271 -0.31 -11.15 -14.45
C GLN A 271 0.00 -12.43 -13.67
N LEU A 272 1.28 -12.70 -13.38
CA LEU A 272 1.67 -13.87 -12.60
C LEU A 272 2.22 -13.45 -11.25
N VAL A 273 1.95 -14.22 -10.21
CA VAL A 273 2.55 -14.04 -8.88
C VAL A 273 3.02 -15.39 -8.37
N THR A 274 4.31 -15.48 -8.03
CA THR A 274 4.89 -16.59 -7.31
C THR A 274 4.81 -16.32 -5.82
N TYR A 275 4.07 -17.17 -5.13
CA TYR A 275 3.84 -17.10 -3.69
C TYR A 275 3.91 -18.51 -3.10
N ASN A 276 4.66 -18.68 -2.01
CA ASN A 276 4.86 -19.98 -1.36
C ASN A 276 5.25 -21.10 -2.36
N ASN A 277 6.27 -20.82 -3.18
CA ASN A 277 6.81 -21.70 -4.22
C ASN A 277 5.80 -22.17 -5.29
N LYS A 278 4.66 -21.48 -5.43
CA LYS A 278 3.63 -21.76 -6.43
C LYS A 278 3.36 -20.50 -7.25
N THR A 279 3.15 -20.66 -8.55
CA THR A 279 2.81 -19.53 -9.44
C THR A 279 1.31 -19.49 -9.66
N TYR A 280 0.71 -18.31 -9.53
CA TYR A 280 -0.71 -18.07 -9.70
C TYR A 280 -0.93 -17.00 -10.78
N ILE A 281 -2.05 -17.09 -11.49
CA ILE A 281 -2.57 -15.93 -12.21
C ILE A 281 -3.18 -14.96 -11.19
N SER A 282 -2.71 -13.72 -11.20
CA SER A 282 -3.18 -12.64 -10.32
C SER A 282 -4.26 -11.81 -11.01
N GLY A 283 -5.50 -11.97 -10.54
CA GLY A 283 -6.68 -11.32 -11.12
C GLY A 283 -7.18 -11.99 -12.42
N PRO A 284 -8.03 -11.29 -13.20
CA PRO A 284 -8.52 -11.82 -14.47
C PRO A 284 -7.40 -12.02 -15.50
N PHE A 285 -7.54 -13.05 -16.33
CA PHE A 285 -6.74 -13.25 -17.54
C PHE A 285 -7.62 -13.14 -18.79
N VAL A 286 -7.01 -12.90 -19.95
CA VAL A 286 -7.71 -12.72 -21.22
C VAL A 286 -7.09 -13.62 -22.28
N TRP A 287 -7.90 -14.48 -22.90
CA TRP A 287 -7.49 -15.22 -24.09
C TRP A 287 -7.31 -14.26 -25.27
N LEU A 288 -6.17 -14.35 -25.95
CA LEU A 288 -5.83 -13.51 -27.09
C LEU A 288 -6.18 -14.23 -28.39
N THR A 289 -6.59 -13.45 -29.39
CA THR A 289 -6.72 -13.91 -30.77
C THR A 289 -5.39 -13.78 -31.50
N ASP A 290 -5.22 -14.55 -32.59
CA ASP A 290 -4.01 -14.52 -33.42
C ASP A 290 -3.70 -13.14 -33.99
N GLU A 291 -4.71 -12.30 -34.18
CA GLU A 291 -4.58 -10.91 -34.63
C GLU A 291 -4.05 -9.97 -33.52
N ALA A 292 -4.35 -10.26 -32.25
CA ALA A 292 -3.95 -9.43 -31.12
C ALA A 292 -2.52 -9.74 -30.64
N LEU A 293 -2.03 -10.96 -30.89
CA LEU A 293 -0.73 -11.44 -30.42
C LEU A 293 0.46 -10.62 -30.95
N PRO A 294 0.61 -10.33 -32.26
CA PRO A 294 1.78 -9.61 -32.78
C PRO A 294 1.85 -8.17 -32.30
N VAL A 295 0.70 -7.60 -31.91
CA VAL A 295 0.55 -6.20 -31.51
C VAL A 295 0.95 -6.00 -30.05
N TRP A 296 0.85 -7.04 -29.20
CA TRP A 296 1.19 -6.91 -27.79
C TRP A 296 2.70 -7.01 -27.55
N ASN A 297 3.31 -5.93 -27.09
CA ASN A 297 4.68 -5.90 -26.57
C ASN A 297 4.62 -5.29 -25.16
N GLY A 298 4.67 -6.13 -24.13
CA GLY A 298 4.54 -5.72 -22.73
C GLY A 298 5.52 -4.61 -22.34
N LYS A 299 6.80 -4.75 -22.72
CA LYS A 299 7.83 -3.75 -22.46
C LYS A 299 7.50 -2.39 -23.09
N ALA A 300 7.17 -2.37 -24.38
CA ALA A 300 6.85 -1.11 -25.06
C ALA A 300 5.57 -0.46 -24.51
N LEU A 301 4.56 -1.28 -24.20
CA LEU A 301 3.30 -0.83 -23.61
C LEU A 301 3.53 -0.19 -22.24
N TRP A 302 4.22 -0.88 -21.34
CA TRP A 302 4.47 -0.41 -19.98
C TRP A 302 5.38 0.82 -19.96
N ASN A 303 6.42 0.87 -20.79
CA ASN A 303 7.25 2.06 -20.96
C ASN A 303 6.42 3.26 -21.45
N GLY A 304 5.50 3.04 -22.38
CA GLY A 304 4.58 4.07 -22.87
C GLY A 304 3.61 4.57 -21.80
N ILE A 305 3.09 3.69 -20.95
CA ILE A 305 2.23 4.04 -19.81
C ILE A 305 3.04 4.84 -18.78
N GLN A 306 4.21 4.35 -18.36
CA GLN A 306 5.06 5.01 -17.37
C GLN A 306 5.44 6.42 -17.83
N LYS A 307 5.81 6.59 -19.11
CA LYS A 307 6.11 7.90 -19.67
C LYS A 307 4.92 8.87 -19.56
N LYS A 308 3.71 8.41 -19.89
CA LYS A 308 2.49 9.23 -19.77
C LYS A 308 2.17 9.59 -18.32
N GLU A 309 2.35 8.65 -17.39
CA GLU A 309 2.19 8.87 -15.96
C GLU A 309 3.17 9.95 -15.46
N GLN A 310 4.44 9.84 -15.84
CA GLN A 310 5.48 10.81 -15.50
C GLN A 310 5.22 12.18 -16.12
N ASP A 311 4.82 12.23 -17.40
CA ASP A 311 4.51 13.49 -18.09
C ASP A 311 3.29 14.18 -17.46
N ALA A 312 2.29 13.42 -17.01
CA ALA A 312 1.17 13.97 -16.24
C ALA A 312 1.62 14.51 -14.87
N ALA A 313 2.49 13.80 -14.16
CA ALA A 313 3.00 14.23 -12.87
C ALA A 313 3.82 15.53 -12.95
N LYS A 314 4.53 15.78 -14.07
CA LYS A 314 5.25 17.05 -14.32
C LYS A 314 4.33 18.26 -14.41
N GLN A 315 3.05 18.07 -14.72
CA GLN A 315 2.06 19.15 -14.86
C GLN A 315 1.30 19.45 -13.56
N VAL A 316 1.48 18.63 -12.53
CA VAL A 316 0.84 18.79 -11.23
C VAL A 316 1.89 19.33 -10.26
N TYR A 317 1.55 20.40 -9.54
CA TYR A 317 2.43 21.04 -8.57
C TYR A 317 1.77 21.10 -7.21
N PHE A 318 2.58 21.00 -6.17
CA PHE A 318 2.18 21.26 -4.79
C PHE A 318 3.22 22.17 -4.13
N THR A 319 2.87 22.72 -2.97
CA THR A 319 3.77 23.52 -2.14
C THR A 319 4.00 22.78 -0.84
N THR A 320 5.25 22.59 -0.46
CA THR A 320 5.61 21.97 0.82
C THR A 320 5.27 22.88 1.99
N ASP A 321 5.30 22.35 3.20
CA ASP A 321 5.02 23.12 4.42
C ASP A 321 5.99 24.31 4.60
N PHE A 322 7.19 24.22 4.03
CA PHE A 322 8.21 25.28 4.02
C PHE A 322 8.11 26.24 2.82
N GLY A 323 7.06 26.15 2.01
CA GLY A 323 6.81 27.07 0.90
C GLY A 323 7.53 26.71 -0.39
N LYS A 324 8.19 25.55 -0.49
CA LYS A 324 8.85 25.12 -1.72
C LYS A 324 7.81 24.58 -2.70
N ARG A 325 7.78 25.12 -3.92
CA ARG A 325 6.93 24.59 -4.99
C ARG A 325 7.65 23.47 -5.72
N LEU A 326 7.04 22.29 -5.77
CA LEU A 326 7.55 21.10 -6.43
C LEU A 326 6.51 20.52 -7.39
N SER A 327 6.97 19.88 -8.46
CA SER A 327 6.12 19.03 -9.27
C SER A 327 5.91 17.68 -8.59
N LEU A 328 4.77 17.04 -8.84
CA LEU A 328 4.53 15.68 -8.39
C LEU A 328 5.53 14.68 -9.02
N TYR A 329 6.12 15.02 -10.17
CA TYR A 329 7.17 14.21 -10.78
C TYR A 329 8.44 14.13 -9.91
N GLU A 330 8.89 15.28 -9.41
CA GLU A 330 10.07 15.36 -8.52
C GLU A 330 9.84 14.53 -7.26
N ASP A 331 8.63 14.56 -6.70
CA ASP A 331 8.32 13.81 -5.48
C ASP A 331 8.13 12.30 -5.71
N LEU A 332 7.43 11.91 -6.80
CA LEU A 332 7.07 10.51 -7.06
C LEU A 332 8.17 9.69 -7.75
N TYR A 333 9.12 10.31 -8.44
CA TYR A 333 10.06 9.58 -9.30
C TYR A 333 11.52 9.94 -9.09
N VAL A 334 11.84 11.01 -8.36
CA VAL A 334 13.23 11.45 -8.18
C VAL A 334 13.69 11.11 -6.77
N VAL A 335 14.83 10.42 -6.71
CA VAL A 335 15.60 10.19 -5.48
C VAL A 335 16.82 11.09 -5.57
N PRO A 336 17.22 11.77 -4.47
CA PRO A 336 18.46 12.55 -4.45
C PRO A 336 19.67 11.75 -4.93
N GLU A 337 20.55 12.38 -5.69
CA GLU A 337 21.77 11.72 -6.19
C GLU A 337 22.81 11.52 -5.09
N ASP A 338 22.86 12.45 -4.13
CA ASP A 338 23.72 12.33 -2.96
C ASP A 338 23.18 11.24 -2.01
N PRO A 339 23.98 10.21 -1.67
CA PRO A 339 23.52 9.12 -0.82
C PRO A 339 23.16 9.53 0.61
N GLU A 340 23.80 10.57 1.16
CA GLU A 340 23.50 11.09 2.49
C GLU A 340 22.15 11.81 2.45
N GLU A 341 21.92 12.68 1.47
CA GLU A 341 20.62 13.33 1.24
C GLU A 341 19.52 12.30 0.97
N ALA A 342 19.76 11.26 0.16
CA ALA A 342 18.79 10.22 -0.12
C ALA A 342 18.39 9.44 1.14
N TYR A 343 19.35 9.14 2.01
CA TYR A 343 19.10 8.49 3.30
C TYR A 343 18.23 9.36 4.22
N TYR A 344 18.50 10.66 4.29
CA TYR A 344 17.71 11.59 5.09
C TYR A 344 16.32 11.87 4.51
N ALA A 345 16.21 11.92 3.18
CA ALA A 345 14.95 12.10 2.47
C ALA A 345 13.98 10.94 2.75
N ASP A 346 14.49 9.71 2.92
CA ASP A 346 13.68 8.55 3.35
C ASP A 346 13.12 8.70 4.79
N MET A 347 13.67 9.61 5.58
CA MET A 347 13.18 9.98 6.93
C MET A 347 12.44 11.33 6.94
N GLY A 348 12.08 11.86 5.76
CA GLY A 348 11.38 13.15 5.63
C GLY A 348 12.26 14.37 5.92
N ILE A 349 13.58 14.20 5.97
CA ILE A 349 14.54 15.29 6.17
C ILE A 349 15.15 15.63 4.82
N TYR A 350 14.86 16.83 4.31
CA TYR A 350 15.34 17.26 3.01
C TYR A 350 16.27 18.47 3.15
N PHE A 351 17.45 18.41 2.54
CA PHE A 351 18.52 19.41 2.72
C PHE A 351 18.23 20.77 2.09
N ASP A 352 17.25 20.82 1.20
CA ASP A 352 16.76 22.01 0.55
C ASP A 352 15.63 22.71 1.34
N GLU A 353 15.28 22.20 2.52
CA GLU A 353 14.27 22.75 3.42
C GLU A 353 14.81 22.86 4.86
N PRO A 354 14.34 23.83 5.66
CA PRO A 354 14.77 23.96 7.05
C PRO A 354 14.45 22.69 7.85
N ASN A 355 15.42 22.21 8.61
CA ASN A 355 15.24 21.08 9.52
C ASN A 355 15.71 21.42 10.94
N ILE A 356 15.27 20.65 11.94
CA ILE A 356 15.61 20.91 13.35
C ILE A 356 17.12 20.86 13.63
N PHE A 357 17.89 20.10 12.85
CA PHE A 357 19.33 19.97 13.02
C PHE A 357 20.10 21.23 12.56
N ASP A 358 19.54 22.00 11.62
CA ASP A 358 20.08 23.31 11.22
C ASP A 358 20.11 24.29 12.40
N PHE A 359 19.17 24.15 13.35
CA PHE A 359 19.08 24.98 14.56
C PHE A 359 19.89 24.42 15.73
N LEU A 360 20.04 23.09 15.81
CA LEU A 360 20.73 22.40 16.90
C LEU A 360 22.24 22.21 16.65
N GLY A 361 22.74 22.60 15.47
CA GLY A 361 24.17 22.50 15.11
C GLY A 361 24.68 21.06 14.96
N GLY A 362 23.78 20.10 14.70
CA GLY A 362 24.07 18.67 14.61
C GLY A 362 23.79 18.09 13.21
N ARG A 363 24.04 16.78 13.05
CA ARG A 363 23.53 16.00 11.91
C ARG A 363 22.52 14.97 12.42
N PRO A 364 21.47 14.62 11.64
CA PRO A 364 20.56 13.55 12.03
C PRO A 364 21.33 12.22 12.10
N ASN A 365 21.22 11.46 13.19
CA ASN A 365 21.99 10.20 13.33
C ASN A 365 21.17 8.95 12.98
N GLY A 366 20.03 9.12 12.29
CA GLY A 366 19.17 8.03 11.85
C GLY A 366 18.44 7.27 12.97
N ARG A 367 18.56 7.74 14.22
CA ARG A 367 17.80 7.21 15.36
C ARG A 367 16.63 8.14 15.63
N VAL A 368 15.42 7.59 15.68
CA VAL A 368 14.27 8.27 16.29
C VAL A 368 14.66 8.58 17.73
N ILE A 369 14.94 9.84 18.03
CA ILE A 369 15.11 10.30 19.40
C ILE A 369 13.71 10.54 19.93
N TYR A 370 13.16 9.55 20.64
CA TYR A 370 12.05 9.83 21.54
C TYR A 370 12.57 10.79 22.62
N LEU A 371 12.24 12.08 22.50
CA LEU A 371 12.39 13.02 23.60
C LEU A 371 11.25 12.77 24.59
N GLY A 372 11.37 11.69 25.36
CA GLY A 372 10.50 11.36 26.48
C GLY A 372 11.31 11.34 27.77
N SER A 373 10.96 12.24 28.71
CA SER A 373 11.43 12.23 30.10
C SER A 373 10.45 11.45 30.96
#